data_AF-R9C8L5-F1
#
_entry.id   AF-R9C8L5-F1
#
_cell.length_a   1.000
_cell.length_b   1.000
_cell.length_c   1.000
_cell.angle_alpha   90.00
_cell.angle_beta   90.00
_cell.angle_gamma   90.00
#
_symmetry.space_group_name_H-M   'P 1'
#
loop_
_entity.id
_entity.type
_entity.pdbx_description
1 polymer ?
#
loop_
_entity_poly.entity_id
_entity_poly.type
_entity_poly.pdbx_seq_one_letter_code
_entity_poly.pdbx_strand_id
1 'polypeptide(L)'
;MSINYKKFVPRPGLVNKQGRLPDPSELVCVEVPKVFDQCLIKRCLVYAEGPDTLTTDEELRSDPIANIKRYISSRDFRVRLLSIDKIPLRGDPNFKKLVLNYVISFYADYIDDNGATQSEFYEINRTDIIGRFYCPDSIAQISSSSEDDIMCDESNIIKLEMVAEALNGEITEDEAGNLVLDITLGYFIVVKCQLIVQLLIPAYDYCPTPREACEEEPEEDPCERFERAPVPKFYPDQNLEPLFQECDGTEV
;
A
#
# COMPACT_ATOMS: atom_id res chain seq x y z
N MET A 1 -37.00 5.28 17.49
CA MET A 1 -37.17 5.62 16.07
C MET A 1 -36.21 4.76 15.26
N SER A 2 -36.73 3.91 14.37
CA SER A 2 -35.94 2.98 13.56
C SER A 2 -35.17 3.71 12.46
N ILE A 3 -33.89 3.37 12.30
CA ILE A 3 -33.03 3.96 11.28
C ILE A 3 -33.44 3.47 9.90
N ASN A 4 -33.58 4.40 8.96
CA ASN A 4 -33.82 4.07 7.56
C ASN A 4 -32.48 3.74 6.89
N TYR A 5 -32.18 2.45 6.73
CA TYR A 5 -30.95 1.93 6.14
C TYR A 5 -30.64 2.47 4.73
N LYS A 6 -31.64 2.99 4.00
CA LYS A 6 -31.43 3.59 2.67
C LYS A 6 -30.82 5.00 2.70
N LYS A 7 -30.63 5.60 3.88
CA LYS A 7 -30.09 6.97 4.06
C LYS A 7 -28.82 7.04 4.92
N PHE A 8 -28.35 5.92 5.44
CA PHE A 8 -27.12 5.90 6.23
C PHE A 8 -25.91 5.82 5.29
N VAL A 9 -25.12 6.89 5.26
CA VAL A 9 -23.84 6.91 4.55
C VAL A 9 -22.75 7.03 5.61
N PRO A 10 -22.01 5.95 5.91
CA PRO A 10 -20.90 6.03 6.85
C PRO A 10 -19.83 6.93 6.23
N ARG A 11 -19.56 8.07 6.86
CA ARG A 11 -18.46 8.97 6.50
C ARG A 11 -17.63 9.25 7.75
N PRO A 12 -16.29 9.26 7.65
CA PRO A 12 -15.43 9.73 8.73
C PRO A 12 -15.80 11.18 9.11
N GLY A 13 -15.92 11.49 10.40
CA GLY A 13 -16.22 12.83 10.90
C GLY A 13 -16.66 12.83 12.36
N LEU A 14 -16.72 14.01 12.98
CA LEU A 14 -17.30 14.14 14.32
C LEU A 14 -18.78 13.74 14.30
N VAL A 15 -19.20 12.96 15.31
CA VAL A 15 -20.60 12.61 15.53
C VAL A 15 -21.31 13.83 16.12
N ASN A 16 -21.70 14.76 15.25
CA ASN A 16 -22.22 16.08 15.64
C ASN A 16 -23.68 16.09 16.10
N LYS A 17 -24.37 14.95 16.05
CA LYS A 17 -25.80 14.84 16.35
C LYS A 17 -26.09 13.58 17.15
N GLN A 18 -26.17 13.73 18.49
CA GLN A 18 -26.83 12.75 19.35
C GLN A 18 -28.22 12.40 18.75
N GLY A 19 -28.55 11.11 18.65
CA GLY A 19 -29.91 10.63 18.31
C GLY A 19 -30.16 10.18 16.87
N ARG A 20 -29.15 10.12 15.98
CA ARG A 20 -29.29 9.49 14.64
C ARG A 20 -28.87 8.03 14.58
N LEU A 21 -28.23 7.54 15.63
CA LEU A 21 -27.85 6.15 15.80
C LEU A 21 -28.78 5.51 16.84
N PRO A 22 -29.06 4.20 16.78
CA PRO A 22 -29.77 3.51 17.83
C PRO A 22 -28.87 3.45 19.07
N ASP A 23 -29.37 2.90 20.18
CA ASP A 23 -28.50 2.60 21.31
C ASP A 23 -27.62 1.38 20.94
N PRO A 24 -26.30 1.42 21.20
CA PRO A 24 -25.44 0.27 20.96
C PRO A 24 -25.81 -0.90 21.87
N SER A 25 -25.64 -2.13 21.37
CA SER A 25 -25.85 -3.35 22.16
C SER A 25 -24.73 -3.54 23.20
N GLU A 26 -23.51 -3.11 22.88
CA GLU A 26 -22.37 -3.14 23.79
C GLU A 26 -21.31 -2.08 23.47
N LEU A 27 -20.41 -1.84 24.43
CA LEU A 27 -19.19 -1.05 24.22
C LEU A 27 -18.02 -2.01 24.11
N VAL A 28 -17.29 -1.95 23.00
CA VAL A 28 -16.15 -2.82 22.73
C VAL A 28 -14.87 -1.99 22.73
N CYS A 29 -13.82 -2.53 23.35
CA CYS A 29 -12.47 -1.99 23.23
C CYS A 29 -11.74 -2.73 22.11
N VAL A 30 -11.28 -2.02 21.08
CA VAL A 30 -10.51 -2.61 19.97
C VAL A 30 -9.14 -1.97 19.88
N GLU A 31 -8.14 -2.78 19.57
CA GLU A 31 -6.79 -2.31 19.27
C GLU A 31 -6.66 -2.09 17.77
N VAL A 32 -6.41 -0.83 17.37
CA VAL A 32 -6.31 -0.48 15.95
C VAL A 32 -5.13 0.44 15.68
N PRO A 33 -4.52 0.35 14.49
CA PRO A 33 -3.59 1.36 14.01
C PRO A 33 -4.32 2.66 13.69
N LYS A 34 -4.16 3.68 14.53
CA LYS A 34 -4.70 5.02 14.30
C LYS A 34 -3.64 5.92 13.67
N VAL A 35 -4.00 6.53 12.53
CA VAL A 35 -3.20 7.58 11.90
C VAL A 35 -3.58 8.94 12.50
N PHE A 36 -2.61 9.64 13.09
CA PHE A 36 -2.77 10.95 13.72
C PHE A 36 -2.56 12.09 12.73
N ASP A 37 -1.60 11.92 11.83
CA ASP A 37 -1.28 12.86 10.76
C ASP A 37 -0.65 12.11 9.59
N GLN A 38 -0.75 12.70 8.40
CA GLN A 38 -0.13 12.18 7.20
C GLN A 38 0.32 13.30 6.26
N CYS A 39 1.46 13.08 5.61
CA CYS A 39 2.04 14.02 4.66
C CYS A 39 2.41 13.27 3.37
N LEU A 40 2.19 13.91 2.22
CA LEU A 40 2.58 13.38 0.91
C LEU A 40 3.89 14.04 0.46
N ILE A 41 4.90 13.23 0.20
CA ILE A 41 6.11 13.61 -0.53
C ILE A 41 5.92 13.16 -1.97
N LYS A 42 6.11 14.08 -2.92
CA LYS A 42 6.07 13.81 -4.35
C LYS A 42 7.38 14.32 -4.97
N ARG A 43 8.08 13.43 -5.68
CA ARG A 43 9.33 13.74 -6.37
C ARG A 43 9.37 13.09 -7.75
N CYS A 44 10.14 13.73 -8.62
CA CYS A 44 10.56 13.21 -9.90
C CYS A 44 12.05 13.51 -9.98
N LEU A 45 12.87 12.48 -9.95
CA LEU A 45 14.32 12.57 -9.93
C LEU A 45 14.87 12.15 -11.29
N VAL A 46 15.86 12.90 -11.78
CA VAL A 46 16.68 12.56 -12.95
C VAL A 46 18.12 12.45 -12.52
N TYR A 47 18.93 11.71 -13.27
CA TYR A 47 20.37 11.71 -13.05
C TYR A 47 20.96 13.12 -13.21
N ALA A 48 21.83 13.52 -12.28
CA ALA A 48 22.77 14.61 -12.48
C ALA A 48 23.99 14.42 -11.57
N GLU A 49 25.17 14.80 -12.07
CA GLU A 49 26.40 14.75 -11.28
C GLU A 49 26.43 15.82 -10.19
N GLY A 50 27.01 15.46 -9.04
CA GLY A 50 27.25 16.38 -7.94
C GLY A 50 26.17 16.27 -6.85
N PRO A 51 25.96 17.33 -6.05
CA PRO A 51 25.13 17.24 -4.86
C PRO A 51 23.65 17.02 -5.21
N ASP A 52 23.03 16.08 -4.50
CA ASP A 52 21.62 15.75 -4.67
C ASP A 52 20.71 16.95 -4.42
N THR A 53 19.70 17.08 -5.29
CA THR A 53 18.67 18.12 -5.17
C THR A 53 17.29 17.49 -5.06
N LEU A 54 16.23 18.31 -4.97
CA LEU A 54 14.85 17.80 -4.96
C LEU A 54 14.40 17.17 -6.29
N THR A 55 15.19 17.34 -7.35
CA THR A 55 14.87 16.87 -8.70
C THR A 55 16.00 16.08 -9.34
N THR A 56 17.15 15.96 -8.68
CA THR A 56 18.32 15.27 -9.22
C THR A 56 18.98 14.39 -8.18
N ASP A 57 19.60 13.32 -8.65
CA ASP A 57 20.28 12.34 -7.82
C ASP A 57 21.38 11.63 -8.62
N GLU A 58 22.58 11.51 -8.06
CA GLU A 58 23.70 10.86 -8.76
C GLU A 58 23.59 9.32 -8.79
N GLU A 59 22.87 8.72 -7.83
CA GLU A 59 22.68 7.27 -7.72
C GLU A 59 21.65 6.72 -8.72
N LEU A 60 21.10 7.58 -9.59
CA LEU A 60 20.20 7.21 -10.69
C LEU A 60 20.93 6.80 -11.98
N ARG A 61 22.26 6.71 -11.95
CA ARG A 61 23.09 6.15 -13.01
C ARG A 61 23.63 4.78 -12.58
N SER A 62 23.57 3.80 -13.48
CA SER A 62 24.18 2.50 -13.23
C SER A 62 25.71 2.57 -13.21
N ASP A 63 26.33 1.55 -12.64
CA ASP A 63 27.72 1.22 -12.98
C ASP A 63 27.86 0.99 -14.51
N PRO A 64 29.08 1.07 -15.08
CA PRO A 64 29.32 0.76 -16.48
C PRO A 64 28.83 -0.65 -16.89
N ILE A 65 27.91 -0.70 -17.86
CA ILE A 65 27.33 -1.95 -18.37
C ILE A 65 27.86 -2.26 -19.76
N ALA A 66 28.60 -3.35 -19.90
CA ALA A 66 29.02 -3.84 -21.21
C ALA A 66 27.81 -4.38 -21.99
N ASN A 67 27.70 -4.01 -23.26
CA ASN A 67 26.73 -4.56 -24.22
C ASN A 67 25.25 -4.27 -23.89
N ILE A 68 24.96 -3.17 -23.18
CA ILE A 68 23.56 -2.72 -22.99
C ILE A 68 22.99 -2.21 -24.32
N LYS A 69 21.84 -2.77 -24.71
CA LYS A 69 21.21 -2.43 -25.99
C LYS A 69 19.93 -1.64 -25.82
N ARG A 70 19.10 -2.00 -24.84
CA ARG A 70 17.79 -1.37 -24.65
C ARG A 70 17.26 -1.58 -23.23
N TYR A 71 16.86 -0.49 -22.57
CA TYR A 71 16.05 -0.54 -21.35
C TYR A 71 14.64 -1.10 -21.61
N ILE A 72 14.13 -1.92 -20.69
CA ILE A 72 12.81 -2.55 -20.79
C ILE A 72 11.84 -1.92 -19.79
N SER A 73 12.13 -2.09 -18.50
CA SER A 73 11.24 -1.72 -17.40
C SER A 73 11.98 -1.78 -16.08
N SER A 74 11.43 -1.12 -15.05
CA SER A 74 11.90 -1.28 -13.68
C SER A 74 10.83 -1.93 -12.80
N ARG A 75 11.26 -2.71 -11.81
CA ARG A 75 10.38 -3.48 -10.93
C ARG A 75 10.89 -3.52 -9.49
N ASP A 76 10.06 -4.04 -8.60
CA ASP A 76 10.36 -4.29 -7.19
C ASP A 76 10.80 -3.04 -6.41
N PHE A 77 10.14 -1.91 -6.67
CA PHE A 77 10.37 -0.68 -5.90
C PHE A 77 10.06 -0.88 -4.42
N ARG A 78 11.05 -0.61 -3.57
CA ARG A 78 10.96 -0.71 -2.12
C ARG A 78 11.51 0.54 -1.46
N VAL A 79 10.85 0.98 -0.40
CA VAL A 79 11.35 2.04 0.48
C VAL A 79 11.74 1.44 1.83
N ARG A 80 12.90 1.83 2.35
CA ARG A 80 13.37 1.48 3.69
C ARG A 80 13.73 2.75 4.43
N LEU A 81 13.02 3.03 5.53
CA LEU A 81 13.40 4.11 6.44
C LEU A 81 14.70 3.71 7.16
N LEU A 82 15.74 4.54 7.04
CA LEU A 82 17.02 4.33 7.71
C LEU A 82 17.03 4.97 9.10
N SER A 83 16.65 6.24 9.17
CA SER A 83 16.59 6.98 10.43
C SER A 83 15.59 8.12 10.36
N ILE A 84 15.16 8.57 11.54
CA ILE A 84 14.23 9.67 11.68
C ILE A 84 14.61 10.55 12.86
N ASP A 85 14.82 11.84 12.58
CA ASP A 85 14.97 12.85 13.62
C ASP A 85 13.64 13.56 13.84
N LYS A 86 13.21 13.62 15.10
CA LYS A 86 11.98 14.29 15.52
C LYS A 86 12.34 15.49 16.38
N ILE A 87 12.17 16.69 15.84
CA ILE A 87 12.53 17.93 16.53
C ILE A 87 11.24 18.65 16.96
N PRO A 88 10.92 18.76 18.26
CA PRO A 88 9.71 19.43 18.72
C PRO A 88 9.72 20.91 18.33
N LEU A 89 8.57 21.42 17.86
CA LEU A 89 8.42 22.82 17.51
C LEU A 89 8.21 23.69 18.75
N ARG A 90 8.84 24.86 18.77
CA ARG A 90 8.74 25.80 19.89
C ARG A 90 7.30 26.28 20.03
N GLY A 91 6.71 26.07 21.21
CA GLY A 91 5.33 26.46 21.54
C GLY A 91 4.27 25.40 21.26
N ASP A 92 4.58 24.36 20.50
CA ASP A 92 3.65 23.29 20.12
C ASP A 92 4.32 21.90 20.26
N PRO A 93 4.41 21.31 21.46
CA PRO A 93 5.15 20.07 21.69
C PRO A 93 4.62 18.87 20.90
N ASN A 94 3.32 18.86 20.57
CA ASN A 94 2.70 17.82 19.75
C ASN A 94 3.02 17.94 18.25
N PHE A 95 3.59 19.06 17.81
CA PHE A 95 4.05 19.24 16.44
C PHE A 95 5.57 19.14 16.39
N LYS A 96 6.06 18.32 15.48
CA LYS A 96 7.49 18.06 15.32
C LYS A 96 7.89 18.34 13.88
N LYS A 97 9.10 18.86 13.70
CA LYS A 97 9.82 18.83 12.43
C LYS A 97 10.43 17.45 12.29
N LEU A 98 10.15 16.77 11.19
CA LEU A 98 10.76 15.48 10.87
C LEU A 98 11.89 15.66 9.88
N VAL A 99 13.00 14.97 10.12
CA VAL A 99 14.05 14.72 9.12
C VAL A 99 14.06 13.23 8.86
N LEU A 100 13.70 12.83 7.65
CA LEU A 100 13.56 11.44 7.24
C LEU A 100 14.75 11.09 6.37
N ASN A 101 15.51 10.07 6.75
CA ASN A 101 16.54 9.47 5.90
C ASN A 101 16.03 8.09 5.48
N TYR A 102 15.90 7.86 4.18
CA TYR A 102 15.35 6.62 3.65
C TYR A 102 16.04 6.24 2.34
N VAL A 103 15.94 4.96 2.01
CA VAL A 103 16.49 4.38 0.80
C VAL A 103 15.37 3.88 -0.08
N ILE A 104 15.43 4.20 -1.37
CA ILE A 104 14.61 3.60 -2.41
C ILE A 104 15.47 2.60 -3.17
N SER A 105 15.00 1.37 -3.30
CA SER A 105 15.69 0.33 -4.08
C SER A 105 14.77 -0.28 -5.12
N PHE A 106 15.31 -0.62 -6.28
CA PHE A 106 14.59 -1.28 -7.37
C PHE A 106 15.54 -1.96 -8.35
N TYR A 107 15.00 -2.80 -9.23
CA TYR A 107 15.74 -3.39 -10.34
C TYR A 107 15.32 -2.75 -11.67
N ALA A 108 16.27 -2.43 -12.54
CA ALA A 108 16.03 -2.01 -13.91
C ALA A 108 16.42 -3.13 -14.88
N ASP A 109 15.47 -3.59 -15.68
CA ASP A 109 15.69 -4.63 -16.68
C ASP A 109 16.11 -4.02 -18.02
N TYR A 110 17.10 -4.63 -18.65
CA TYR A 110 17.59 -4.25 -19.97
C TYR A 110 17.88 -5.48 -20.84
N ILE A 111 17.94 -5.27 -22.15
CA ILE A 111 18.36 -6.29 -23.13
C ILE A 111 19.83 -6.07 -23.45
N ASP A 112 20.60 -7.15 -23.42
CA ASP A 112 22.00 -7.16 -23.87
C ASP A 112 22.13 -7.40 -25.38
N ASP A 113 23.35 -7.32 -25.92
CA ASP A 113 23.60 -7.58 -27.35
C ASP A 113 23.26 -9.00 -27.81
N ASN A 114 23.24 -9.96 -26.88
CA ASN A 114 22.84 -11.34 -27.15
C ASN A 114 21.32 -11.52 -27.17
N GLY A 115 20.56 -10.46 -26.89
CA GLY A 115 19.10 -10.49 -26.78
C GLY A 115 18.60 -11.11 -25.47
N ALA A 116 19.47 -11.36 -24.50
CA ALA A 116 19.09 -11.83 -23.18
C ALA A 116 18.68 -10.66 -22.29
N THR A 117 17.71 -10.90 -21.40
CA THR A 117 17.29 -9.93 -20.41
C THR A 117 18.21 -10.01 -19.20
N GLN A 118 18.79 -8.87 -18.85
CA GLN A 118 19.60 -8.66 -17.67
C GLN A 118 18.92 -7.64 -16.76
N SER A 119 19.37 -7.55 -15.51
CA SER A 119 18.83 -6.63 -14.52
C SER A 119 19.97 -5.94 -13.79
N GLU A 120 19.84 -4.62 -13.60
CA GLU A 120 20.73 -3.81 -12.78
C GLU A 120 20.01 -3.40 -11.49
N PHE A 121 20.73 -3.30 -10.37
CA PHE A 121 20.15 -2.92 -9.09
C PHE A 121 20.48 -1.47 -8.75
N TYR A 122 19.46 -0.69 -8.42
CA TYR A 122 19.60 0.70 -7.99
C TYR A 122 19.24 0.82 -6.50
N GLU A 123 20.04 1.59 -5.77
CA GLU A 123 19.80 1.96 -4.38
C GLU A 123 20.06 3.45 -4.21
N ILE A 124 19.01 4.22 -3.88
CA ILE A 124 19.02 5.68 -3.83
C ILE A 124 18.71 6.17 -2.42
N ASN A 125 19.65 6.89 -1.83
CA ASN A 125 19.63 7.46 -0.49
C ASN A 125 19.06 8.87 -0.52
N ARG A 126 17.93 9.08 0.17
CA ARG A 126 17.23 10.37 0.18
C ARG A 126 17.00 10.87 1.59
N THR A 127 17.11 12.19 1.72
CA THR A 127 16.69 12.93 2.92
C THR A 127 15.57 13.89 2.58
N ASP A 128 14.45 13.81 3.30
CA ASP A 128 13.36 14.80 3.22
C ASP A 128 13.04 15.40 4.59
N ILE A 129 12.61 16.66 4.57
CA ILE A 129 12.28 17.41 5.77
C ILE A 129 10.80 17.80 5.74
N ILE A 130 10.07 17.40 6.78
CA ILE A 130 8.68 17.83 7.01
C ILE A 130 8.69 18.87 8.12
N GLY A 131 8.40 20.13 7.77
CA GLY A 131 8.57 21.26 8.68
C GLY A 131 7.63 21.26 9.90
N ARG A 132 6.39 20.81 9.73
CA ARG A 132 5.38 20.78 10.79
C ARG A 132 4.49 19.56 10.61
N PHE A 133 4.63 18.60 11.52
CA PHE A 133 3.92 17.34 11.47
C PHE A 133 3.33 17.03 12.85
N TYR A 134 2.05 16.71 12.93
CA TYR A 134 1.39 16.36 14.18
C TYR A 134 1.78 14.95 14.60
N CYS A 135 2.65 14.88 15.62
CA CYS A 135 3.24 13.65 16.12
C CYS A 135 3.23 13.71 17.65
N PRO A 136 2.10 13.42 18.30
CA PRO A 136 2.01 13.45 19.75
C PRO A 136 2.98 12.44 20.37
N ASP A 137 3.41 12.71 21.60
CA ASP A 137 4.23 11.76 22.36
C ASP A 137 3.42 10.50 22.68
N SER A 138 4.12 9.36 22.68
CA SER A 138 3.54 8.03 22.91
C SER A 138 3.14 7.85 24.38
N ILE A 139 2.07 8.51 24.81
CA ILE A 139 1.48 8.30 26.15
C ILE A 139 0.50 7.10 26.13
N ALA A 140 0.15 6.58 24.93
CA ALA A 140 -0.88 5.57 24.73
C ALA A 140 -0.37 4.22 24.18
N GLN A 141 0.95 3.98 24.12
CA GLN A 141 1.45 2.62 23.88
C GLN A 141 1.12 1.76 25.10
N ILE A 142 0.05 0.99 25.00
CA ILE A 142 -0.20 -0.08 25.96
C ILE A 142 0.98 -1.04 25.86
N SER A 143 1.59 -1.30 27.01
CA SER A 143 2.68 -2.23 27.25
C SER A 143 2.22 -3.69 27.06
N SER A 144 1.81 -4.05 25.86
CA SER A 144 1.41 -5.41 25.49
C SER A 144 2.06 -5.82 24.18
N SER A 145 3.38 -5.93 24.20
CA SER A 145 4.08 -6.91 23.39
C SER A 145 5.08 -7.62 24.29
N SER A 146 5.12 -8.94 24.12
CA SER A 146 5.91 -9.95 24.82
C SER A 146 7.31 -9.52 25.26
N GLU A 147 7.74 -10.12 26.37
CA GLU A 147 9.12 -10.15 26.85
C GLU A 147 10.05 -10.68 25.75
N ASP A 148 10.58 -9.79 24.89
CA ASP A 148 11.84 -10.00 24.14
C ASP A 148 12.38 -8.79 23.35
N ASP A 149 11.80 -7.58 23.45
CA ASP A 149 12.35 -6.40 22.74
C ASP A 149 12.56 -5.20 23.66
N ILE A 150 13.46 -5.37 24.64
CA ILE A 150 14.01 -4.27 25.43
C ILE A 150 15.18 -3.68 24.66
N MET A 151 14.90 -2.88 23.64
CA MET A 151 15.62 -1.65 23.31
C MET A 151 14.69 -0.77 22.47
N CYS A 152 14.26 0.34 23.06
CA CYS A 152 13.67 1.54 22.44
C CYS A 152 13.28 1.44 20.96
N ASP A 153 12.02 1.69 20.62
CA ASP A 153 11.88 2.56 19.45
C ASP A 153 10.61 3.42 19.39
N GLU A 154 10.84 4.71 19.67
CA GLU A 154 9.96 5.78 19.22
C GLU A 154 9.83 5.77 17.68
N SER A 155 10.70 5.09 16.92
CA SER A 155 10.61 4.99 15.45
C SER A 155 9.31 4.35 14.95
N ASN A 156 8.67 3.48 15.73
CA ASN A 156 7.46 2.76 15.32
C ASN A 156 6.23 3.64 15.06
N ILE A 157 6.31 4.93 15.40
CA ILE A 157 5.25 5.90 15.14
C ILE A 157 5.20 6.30 13.67
N ILE A 158 6.34 6.34 12.97
CA ILE A 158 6.40 6.89 11.62
C ILE A 158 6.52 5.77 10.59
N LYS A 159 5.52 5.65 9.72
CA LYS A 159 5.51 4.68 8.62
C LYS A 159 5.60 5.41 7.27
N LEU A 160 6.36 4.81 6.36
CA LEU A 160 6.44 5.24 4.96
C LEU A 160 5.69 4.23 4.09
N GLU A 161 4.78 4.72 3.27
CA GLU A 161 4.16 3.95 2.19
C GLU A 161 4.53 4.60 0.87
N MET A 162 5.08 3.82 -0.06
CA MET A 162 5.58 4.35 -1.33
C MET A 162 4.85 3.72 -2.52
N VAL A 163 4.59 4.55 -3.52
CA VAL A 163 4.28 4.15 -4.90
C VAL A 163 5.32 4.82 -5.80
N ALA A 164 6.03 4.04 -6.59
CA ALA A 164 7.09 4.53 -7.47
C ALA A 164 7.01 3.90 -8.86
N GLU A 165 7.57 4.60 -9.83
CA GLU A 165 7.62 4.21 -11.24
C GLU A 165 8.89 4.77 -11.88
N ALA A 166 9.55 3.98 -12.73
CA ALA A 166 10.60 4.47 -13.60
C ALA A 166 9.96 5.04 -14.87
N LEU A 167 10.00 6.36 -15.00
CA LEU A 167 9.34 7.12 -16.06
C LEU A 167 10.11 7.06 -17.38
N ASN A 168 11.43 6.92 -17.31
CA ASN A 168 12.31 6.78 -18.47
C ASN A 168 13.60 6.04 -18.07
N GLY A 169 14.23 5.40 -19.04
CA GLY A 169 15.58 4.83 -18.92
C GLY A 169 16.38 5.15 -20.18
N GLU A 170 17.43 5.94 -20.04
CA GLU A 170 18.26 6.44 -21.13
C GLU A 170 19.65 5.80 -21.08
N ILE A 171 20.11 5.28 -22.20
CA ILE A 171 21.47 4.73 -22.32
C ILE A 171 22.38 5.86 -22.80
N THR A 172 23.37 6.22 -21.99
CA THR A 172 24.30 7.30 -22.27
C THR A 172 25.75 6.81 -22.17
N GLU A 173 26.70 7.62 -22.62
CA GLU A 173 28.14 7.36 -22.43
C GLU A 173 28.65 8.25 -21.29
N ASP A 174 29.40 7.66 -20.36
CA ASP A 174 30.09 8.40 -19.31
C ASP A 174 31.31 9.18 -19.85
N GLU A 175 31.99 9.97 -19.01
CA GLU A 175 33.19 10.72 -19.42
C GLU A 175 34.35 9.81 -19.90
N ALA A 176 34.33 8.53 -19.53
CA ALA A 176 35.32 7.53 -19.91
C ALA A 176 34.93 6.75 -21.18
N GLY A 177 33.76 7.03 -21.77
CA GLY A 177 33.22 6.35 -22.96
C GLY A 177 32.61 4.98 -22.69
N ASN A 178 32.27 4.67 -21.43
CA ASN A 178 31.53 3.47 -21.09
C ASN A 178 30.02 3.73 -21.17
N LEU A 179 29.27 2.71 -21.59
CA LEU A 179 27.82 2.77 -21.61
C LEU A 179 27.26 2.63 -20.19
N VAL A 180 26.36 3.54 -19.83
CA VAL A 180 25.66 3.59 -18.55
C VAL A 180 24.16 3.77 -18.78
N LEU A 181 23.36 3.38 -17.78
CA LEU A 181 21.90 3.50 -17.81
C LEU A 181 21.44 4.54 -16.78
N ASP A 182 20.87 5.63 -17.26
CA ASP A 182 20.30 6.71 -16.46
C ASP A 182 18.79 6.51 -16.31
N ILE A 183 18.30 6.43 -15.08
CA ILE A 183 16.87 6.22 -14.79
C ILE A 183 16.21 7.52 -14.34
N THR A 184 15.06 7.84 -14.91
CA THR A 184 14.17 8.88 -14.39
C THR A 184 13.16 8.25 -13.44
N LEU A 185 13.25 8.55 -12.15
CA LEU A 185 12.42 7.95 -11.11
C LEU A 185 11.33 8.92 -10.64
N GLY A 186 10.06 8.53 -10.76
CA GLY A 186 8.92 9.20 -10.16
C GLY A 186 8.43 8.45 -8.93
N TYR A 187 8.21 9.14 -7.80
CA TYR A 187 7.63 8.49 -6.62
C TYR A 187 6.74 9.40 -5.77
N PHE A 188 5.86 8.72 -5.04
CA PHE A 188 4.99 9.26 -4.01
C PHE A 188 5.27 8.50 -2.72
N ILE A 189 5.63 9.21 -1.65
CA ILE A 189 5.76 8.63 -0.31
C ILE A 189 4.72 9.28 0.60
N VAL A 190 3.83 8.48 1.18
CA VAL A 190 2.93 8.88 2.24
C VAL A 190 3.61 8.60 3.58
N VAL A 191 3.96 9.67 4.28
CA VAL A 191 4.51 9.61 5.65
C VAL A 191 3.34 9.64 6.62
N LYS A 192 3.19 8.61 7.44
CA LYS A 192 2.09 8.47 8.41
C LYS A 192 2.62 8.47 9.83
N CYS A 193 1.98 9.26 10.70
CA CYS A 193 2.08 9.12 12.15
C CYS A 193 1.04 8.10 12.61
N GLN A 194 1.44 6.86 12.86
CA GLN A 194 0.58 5.74 13.22
C GLN A 194 0.96 5.16 14.57
N LEU A 195 0.00 5.06 15.49
CA LEU A 195 0.15 4.32 16.76
C LEU A 195 -0.94 3.25 16.86
N ILE A 196 -0.61 2.12 17.47
CA ILE A 196 -1.64 1.19 17.96
C ILE A 196 -2.28 1.84 19.18
N VAL A 197 -3.60 2.04 19.12
CA VAL A 197 -4.38 2.64 20.21
C VAL A 197 -5.56 1.75 20.53
N GLN A 198 -6.01 1.82 21.79
CA GLN A 198 -7.29 1.26 22.19
C GLN A 198 -8.40 2.27 21.91
N LEU A 199 -9.36 1.88 21.08
CA LEU A 199 -10.57 2.64 20.84
C LEU A 199 -11.75 1.97 21.53
N LEU A 200 -12.46 2.74 22.34
CA LEU A 200 -13.77 2.36 22.84
C LEU A 200 -14.81 2.71 21.77
N ILE A 201 -15.39 1.69 21.14
CA ILE A 201 -16.39 1.84 20.08
C ILE A 201 -17.75 1.28 20.51
N PRO A 202 -18.86 1.96 20.14
CA PRO A 202 -20.19 1.40 20.26
C PRO A 202 -20.41 0.33 19.19
N ALA A 203 -20.73 -0.90 19.61
CA ALA A 203 -21.12 -1.99 18.71
C ALA A 203 -22.65 -2.17 18.74
N TYR A 204 -23.23 -2.43 17.56
CA TYR A 204 -24.69 -2.60 17.42
C TYR A 204 -25.13 -4.05 17.35
N ASP A 205 -24.22 -4.93 16.92
CA ASP A 205 -24.23 -6.39 17.05
C ASP A 205 -22.90 -6.88 16.43
N TYR A 206 -22.25 -7.87 17.05
CA TYR A 206 -21.13 -8.58 16.45
C TYR A 206 -21.55 -10.04 16.31
N CYS A 207 -21.65 -10.50 15.05
CA CYS A 207 -21.96 -11.88 14.65
C CYS A 207 -22.93 -12.59 15.62
N PRO A 208 -24.26 -12.44 15.49
CA PRO A 208 -25.17 -13.22 16.33
C PRO A 208 -24.81 -14.69 16.15
N THR A 209 -24.34 -15.33 17.23
CA THR A 209 -24.11 -16.78 17.21
C THR A 209 -25.40 -17.40 16.66
N PRO A 210 -25.36 -18.13 15.53
CA PRO A 210 -26.53 -18.81 15.03
C PRO A 210 -27.14 -19.57 16.21
N ARG A 211 -28.44 -19.32 16.50
CA ARG A 211 -29.12 -19.96 17.64
C ARG A 211 -29.14 -21.47 17.50
N GLU A 212 -29.06 -21.93 16.27
CA GLU A 212 -28.87 -23.31 15.89
C GLU A 212 -27.35 -23.59 15.90
N ALA A 213 -26.92 -24.56 16.71
CA ALA A 213 -25.62 -25.17 16.46
C ALA A 213 -25.60 -25.58 14.99
N CYS A 214 -24.50 -25.30 14.27
CA CYS A 214 -24.33 -25.89 12.96
C CYS A 214 -24.59 -27.39 13.13
N GLU A 215 -25.65 -27.91 12.52
CA GLU A 215 -25.85 -29.34 12.45
C GLU A 215 -24.55 -29.87 11.85
N GLU A 216 -23.88 -30.80 12.53
CA GLU A 216 -22.78 -31.53 11.92
C GLU A 216 -23.41 -32.15 10.68
N GLU A 217 -23.14 -31.58 9.50
CA GLU A 217 -23.50 -32.22 8.25
C GLU A 217 -22.92 -33.63 8.38
N PRO A 218 -23.75 -34.68 8.25
CA PRO A 218 -23.23 -36.03 8.37
C PRO A 218 -22.04 -36.13 7.43
N GLU A 219 -20.92 -36.69 7.91
CA GLU A 219 -19.71 -36.87 7.12
C GLU A 219 -20.06 -37.68 5.85
N GLU A 220 -20.45 -36.98 4.79
CA GLU A 220 -20.72 -37.56 3.50
C GLU A 220 -19.36 -37.87 2.88
N ASP A 221 -19.19 -39.11 2.42
CA ASP A 221 -17.94 -39.53 1.81
C ASP A 221 -17.59 -38.56 0.66
N PRO A 222 -16.37 -37.98 0.64
CA PRO A 222 -16.00 -36.95 -0.32
C PRO A 222 -16.10 -37.45 -1.77
N CYS A 223 -16.00 -38.76 -2.03
CA CYS A 223 -16.20 -39.34 -3.35
C CYS A 223 -17.70 -39.38 -3.72
N GLU A 224 -18.59 -39.75 -2.82
CA GLU A 224 -20.05 -39.71 -3.07
C GLU A 224 -20.55 -38.29 -3.36
N ARG A 225 -20.03 -37.30 -2.62
CA ARG A 225 -20.33 -35.87 -2.86
C ARG A 225 -19.83 -35.41 -4.22
N PHE A 226 -18.66 -35.89 -4.66
CA PHE A 226 -18.11 -35.58 -5.98
C PHE A 226 -18.92 -36.22 -7.12
N GLU A 227 -19.38 -37.46 -6.96
CA GLU A 227 -20.20 -38.14 -7.98
C GLU A 227 -21.58 -37.50 -8.16
N ARG A 228 -22.17 -36.97 -7.09
CA ARG A 228 -23.45 -36.25 -7.16
C ARG A 228 -23.32 -34.81 -7.64
N ALA A 229 -22.12 -34.23 -7.60
CA ALA A 229 -21.92 -32.86 -8.01
C ALA A 229 -22.23 -32.71 -9.51
N PRO A 230 -22.95 -31.65 -9.92
CA PRO A 230 -23.17 -31.39 -11.34
C PRO A 230 -21.81 -31.17 -12.02
N VAL A 231 -21.69 -31.70 -13.23
CA VAL A 231 -20.52 -31.49 -14.06
C VAL A 231 -20.28 -29.97 -14.19
N PRO A 232 -19.07 -29.47 -13.87
CA PRO A 232 -18.80 -28.04 -13.98
C PRO A 232 -19.02 -27.56 -15.40
N LYS A 233 -19.44 -26.29 -15.56
CA LYS A 233 -19.51 -25.67 -16.88
C LYS A 233 -18.11 -25.61 -17.48
N PHE A 234 -17.80 -26.54 -18.39
CA PHE A 234 -16.54 -26.55 -19.13
C PHE A 234 -16.44 -25.41 -20.14
N TYR A 235 -17.58 -24.89 -20.57
CA TYR A 235 -17.65 -23.81 -21.55
C TYR A 235 -18.31 -22.58 -20.91
N PRO A 236 -17.73 -21.37 -21.11
CA PRO A 236 -18.37 -20.14 -20.69
C PRO A 236 -19.71 -19.96 -21.40
N ASP A 237 -20.64 -19.26 -20.76
CA ASP A 237 -21.97 -19.00 -21.32
C ASP A 237 -21.85 -18.38 -22.71
N GLN A 238 -22.37 -19.08 -23.71
CA GLN A 238 -22.33 -18.63 -25.10
C GLN A 238 -23.59 -17.80 -25.38
N ASN A 239 -23.42 -16.54 -25.73
CA ASN A 239 -24.51 -15.72 -26.25
C ASN A 239 -24.71 -16.04 -27.73
N LEU A 240 -25.42 -17.14 -28.02
CA LEU A 240 -25.67 -17.59 -29.39
C LEU A 240 -27.02 -17.05 -29.88
N GLU A 241 -27.00 -16.40 -31.03
CA GLU A 241 -28.22 -16.16 -31.80
C GLU A 241 -28.65 -17.45 -32.50
N PRO A 242 -29.96 -17.73 -32.59
CA PRO A 242 -30.44 -18.91 -33.29
C PRO A 242 -30.00 -18.87 -34.77
N LEU A 243 -29.39 -19.96 -35.23
CA LEU A 243 -28.88 -20.10 -36.60
C LEU A 243 -29.98 -20.03 -37.67
N PHE A 244 -31.23 -20.23 -37.27
CA PHE A 244 -32.40 -20.14 -38.13
C PHE A 244 -33.44 -19.25 -37.44
N GLN A 245 -33.96 -18.27 -38.17
CA GLN A 245 -35.15 -17.56 -37.73
C GLN A 245 -36.31 -18.55 -37.67
N GLU A 246 -37.01 -18.61 -36.54
CA GLU A 246 -38.29 -19.29 -36.44
C GLU A 246 -39.21 -18.67 -37.49
N CYS A 247 -39.48 -19.42 -38.56
CA CYS A 247 -40.49 -19.03 -39.53
C CYS A 247 -41.83 -19.27 -38.86
N ASP A 248 -42.46 -18.21 -38.35
CA ASP A 248 -43.88 -18.23 -38.03
C ASP A 248 -44.63 -18.54 -39.34
N GLY A 249 -44.94 -19.82 -39.54
CA GLY A 249 -45.77 -20.29 -40.64
C GLY A 249 -47.19 -19.77 -40.44
N THR A 250 -47.50 -18.67 -41.08
CA THR A 250 -48.85 -18.12 -41.19
C THR A 250 -49.74 -19.00 -42.08
N GLU A 251 -51.05 -18.97 -41.75
CA GLU A 251 -52.21 -19.27 -42.61
C GLU A 251 -52.66 -20.74 -42.76
N VAL A 252 -53.76 -21.10 -42.07
CA VAL A 252 -55.13 -21.10 -42.63
C VAL A 252 -56.13 -20.67 -41.54
#